data_AF-A0A0D2M227-F1
#
_entry.id   AF-A0A0D2M227-F1
#
_cell.length_a   1.000
_cell.length_b   1.000
_cell.length_c   1.000
_cell.angle_alpha   90.00
_cell.angle_beta   90.00
_cell.angle_gamma   90.00
#
_symmetry.space_group_name_H-M   'P 1'
#
loop_
_entity.id
_entity.type
_entity.pdbx_description
1 polymer ?
#
loop_
_entity_poly.entity_id
_entity_poly.type
_entity_poly.pdbx_seq_one_letter_code
_entity_poly.pdbx_strand_id
1 'polypeptide(L)'
;MNDGQNPDDQLLYATSAVVYSGFLIFFMQVGFVALETGSGRAKNVRNILLKNLVDVMLAALCWWAVGYAFAYGASAGGVIG
;
A
#
# COMPACT_ATOMS: atom_id res chain seq x y z
N MET A 1 -30.46 -22.92 0.56
CA MET A 1 -29.88 -21.81 1.35
C MET A 1 -29.28 -20.84 0.34
N ASN A 2 -30.17 -20.17 -0.39
CA ASN A 2 -29.87 -18.98 -1.17
C ASN A 2 -30.44 -17.86 -0.30
N ASP A 3 -29.64 -17.36 0.63
CA ASP A 3 -29.98 -16.13 1.34
C ASP A 3 -29.99 -15.05 0.27
N GLY A 4 -31.08 -14.30 0.16
CA GLY A 4 -31.20 -13.25 -0.84
C GLY A 4 -30.00 -12.33 -0.74
N GLN A 5 -29.07 -12.43 -1.69
CA GLN A 5 -27.94 -11.53 -1.82
C GLN A 5 -28.52 -10.15 -2.11
N ASN A 6 -28.64 -9.36 -1.06
CA ASN A 6 -29.05 -7.98 -1.19
C ASN A 6 -27.81 -7.27 -1.75
N PRO A 7 -27.88 -6.56 -2.89
CA PRO A 7 -26.68 -6.06 -3.57
C PRO A 7 -25.74 -5.21 -2.68
N ASP A 8 -26.26 -4.63 -1.59
CA ASP A 8 -25.53 -3.96 -0.52
C ASP A 8 -24.64 -4.87 0.34
N ASP A 9 -25.01 -6.13 0.59
CA ASP A 9 -24.19 -7.06 1.37
C ASP A 9 -22.87 -7.41 0.65
N GLN A 10 -22.94 -7.62 -0.66
CA GLN A 10 -21.80 -7.93 -1.51
C GLN A 10 -20.82 -6.76 -1.58
N LEU A 11 -21.31 -5.51 -1.58
CA LEU A 11 -20.48 -4.31 -1.55
C LEU A 11 -19.76 -4.14 -0.20
N LEU A 12 -20.41 -4.52 0.91
CA LEU A 12 -19.80 -4.50 2.24
C LEU A 12 -18.65 -5.53 2.35
N TYR A 13 -18.85 -6.74 1.85
CA TYR A 13 -17.79 -7.75 1.79
C TYR A 13 -16.63 -7.32 0.89
N ALA A 14 -16.91 -6.76 -0.28
CA ALA A 14 -15.87 -6.26 -1.19
C ALA A 14 -15.08 -5.09 -0.59
N THR A 15 -15.75 -4.13 0.06
CA THR A 15 -15.12 -2.96 0.69
C THR A 15 -14.23 -3.38 1.86
N SER A 16 -14.70 -4.29 2.72
CA SER A 16 -13.86 -4.81 3.81
C SER A 16 -12.63 -5.56 3.27
N ALA A 17 -12.78 -6.38 2.23
CA ALA A 17 -11.68 -7.11 1.62
C ALA A 17 -10.56 -6.21 1.09
N VAL A 18 -10.89 -5.08 0.43
CA VAL A 18 -9.87 -4.15 -0.08
C VAL A 18 -9.16 -3.39 1.05
N VAL A 19 -9.86 -3.06 2.14
CA VAL A 19 -9.26 -2.42 3.31
C VAL A 19 -8.31 -3.38 4.04
N TYR A 20 -8.73 -4.63 4.25
CA TYR A 20 -7.86 -5.66 4.83
C TYR A 20 -6.64 -5.93 3.95
N SER A 21 -6.82 -6.00 2.63
CA SER A 21 -5.72 -6.18 1.69
C SER A 21 -4.73 -5.01 1.73
N GLY A 22 -5.22 -3.77 1.83
CA GLY A 22 -4.38 -2.57 2.02
C GLY A 22 -3.54 -2.62 3.31
N PHE A 23 -4.12 -3.10 4.41
CA PHE A 23 -3.40 -3.29 5.67
C PHE A 23 -2.28 -4.33 5.55
N LEU A 24 -2.54 -5.47 4.89
CA LEU A 24 -1.53 -6.51 4.66
C LEU A 24 -0.36 -6.00 3.80
N ILE A 25 -0.65 -5.19 2.78
CA ILE A 25 0.38 -4.56 1.95
C ILE A 25 1.21 -3.56 2.76
N PHE A 26 0.59 -2.77 3.63
CA PHE A 26 1.34 -1.89 4.54
C PHE A 26 2.28 -2.69 5.47
N PHE A 27 1.82 -3.85 5.95
CA PHE A 27 2.66 -4.75 6.75
C PHE A 27 3.84 -5.34 5.96
N MET A 28 3.76 -5.41 4.63
CA MET A 28 4.89 -5.83 3.78
C MET A 28 6.11 -4.91 3.94
N GLN A 29 5.90 -3.63 4.22
CA GLN A 29 7.00 -2.68 4.47
C GLN A 29 7.83 -3.10 5.69
N VAL A 30 7.16 -3.54 6.77
CA VAL A 30 7.81 -4.09 7.96
C VAL A 30 8.58 -5.38 7.63
N GLY A 31 8.02 -6.23 6.76
CA GLY A 31 8.70 -7.43 6.25
C GLY A 31 10.00 -7.12 5.52
N PHE A 32 9.99 -6.14 4.61
CA PHE A 32 11.19 -5.72 3.89
C PHE A 32 12.27 -5.16 4.80
N VAL A 33 11.90 -4.36 5.80
CA VAL A 33 12.85 -3.88 6.82
C VAL A 33 13.56 -5.04 7.50
N ALA A 34 12.80 -6.06 7.93
CA ALA A 34 13.38 -7.21 8.62
C ALA A 34 14.35 -7.99 7.72
N LEU A 35 14.01 -8.19 6.44
CA LEU A 35 14.88 -8.87 5.49
C LEU A 35 16.14 -8.07 5.14
N GLU A 36 16.01 -6.75 4.93
CA GLU A 36 17.11 -5.88 4.54
C GLU A 36 18.09 -5.63 5.71
N THR A 37 17.57 -5.50 6.93
CA THR A 37 18.38 -5.37 8.14
C THR A 37 19.04 -6.67 8.56
N GLY A 38 18.36 -7.81 8.36
CA GLY A 38 18.89 -9.15 8.64
C GLY A 38 19.97 -9.60 7.65
N SER A 39 19.93 -9.10 6.41
CA SER A 39 20.95 -9.38 5.37
C SER A 39 22.14 -8.41 5.42
N GLY A 40 21.97 -7.26 6.09
CA GLY A 40 22.99 -6.22 6.20
C GLY A 40 23.97 -6.43 7.35
N ARG A 41 25.10 -5.72 7.33
CA ARG A 41 26.01 -5.66 8.49
C ARG A 41 25.37 -4.86 9.62
N ALA A 42 25.53 -5.35 10.85
CA ALA A 42 25.01 -4.72 12.08
C ALA A 42 25.36 -3.22 12.21
N LYS A 43 26.55 -2.81 11.76
CA LYS A 43 26.99 -1.40 11.72
C LYS A 43 26.06 -0.46 10.93
N ASN A 44 25.39 -0.97 9.90
CA ASN A 44 24.62 -0.19 8.94
C ASN A 44 23.09 -0.30 9.16
N VAL A 45 22.65 -1.14 10.09
CA VAL A 45 21.22 -1.42 10.36
C VAL A 45 20.42 -0.15 10.61
N ARG A 46 20.94 0.77 11.42
CA ARG A 46 20.29 2.07 11.70
C ARG A 46 20.05 2.89 10.44
N ASN A 47 20.99 2.89 9.52
CA ASN A 47 20.90 3.64 8.27
C ASN A 47 19.92 2.98 7.26
N ILE A 48 19.72 1.66 7.36
CA ILE A 48 18.73 0.92 6.57
C ILE A 48 17.32 1.17 7.13
N LEU A 49 17.15 1.09 8.46
CA LEU A 49 15.88 1.41 9.13
C LEU A 49 15.37 2.81 8.79
N LEU A 50 16.26 3.80 8.85
CA LEU A 50 15.89 5.19 8.56
C LEU A 50 15.46 5.38 7.10
N LYS A 51 16.11 4.72 6.16
CA LYS A 51 15.71 4.79 4.74
C LYS A 51 14.34 4.20 4.52
N ASN A 52 14.09 3.01 5.08
CA ASN A 52 12.81 2.34 4.88
C ASN A 52 11.66 3.09 5.57
N LEU A 53 11.89 3.69 6.74
CA LEU A 53 10.91 4.56 7.38
C LEU A 53 10.60 5.79 6.53
N VAL A 54 11.63 6.48 6.03
CA VAL A 54 11.45 7.66 5.16
C VAL A 54 10.76 7.28 3.85
N ASP A 55 11.06 6.10 3.28
CA ASP A 55 10.41 5.59 2.08
C ASP A 55 8.90 5.42 2.26
N VAL A 56 8.45 4.76 3.35
CA VAL A 56 7.02 4.59 3.64
C VAL A 56 6.31 5.93 3.81
N MET A 57 6.92 6.87 4.54
CA MET A 57 6.33 8.19 4.77
C MET A 57 6.24 9.00 3.48
N LEU A 58 7.32 9.01 2.69
CA LEU A 58 7.36 9.75 1.44
C LEU A 58 6.45 9.13 0.39
N ALA A 59 6.39 7.80 0.29
CA ALA A 59 5.49 7.09 -0.62
C ALA A 59 4.02 7.43 -0.32
N ALA A 60 3.61 7.43 0.96
CA ALA A 60 2.25 7.81 1.35
C ALA A 60 1.92 9.27 0.99
N LEU A 61 2.85 10.19 1.27
CA LEU A 61 2.67 11.62 0.94
C LEU A 61 2.63 11.86 -0.57
N CYS A 62 3.52 11.25 -1.33
CA CYS A 62 3.55 11.35 -2.80
C CYS A 62 2.29 10.76 -3.43
N TRP A 63 1.82 9.61 -2.93
CA TRP A 63 0.58 8.99 -3.40
C TRP A 63 -0.64 9.88 -3.16
N TRP A 64 -0.73 10.48 -1.98
CA TRP A 64 -1.82 11.41 -1.64
C TRP A 64 -1.75 12.71 -2.45
N ALA A 65 -0.56 13.30 -2.60
CA ALA A 65 -0.39 14.60 -3.23
C ALA A 65 -0.59 14.58 -4.75
N VAL A 66 0.00 13.59 -5.43
CA VAL A 66 0.01 13.52 -6.91
C VAL A 66 -0.29 12.12 -7.44
N GLY A 67 0.09 11.05 -6.73
CA GLY A 67 0.00 9.68 -7.26
C GLY A 67 -1.43 9.24 -7.59
N TYR A 68 -2.41 9.58 -6.76
CA TYR A 68 -3.81 9.26 -7.04
C TYR A 68 -4.32 9.98 -8.30
N ALA A 69 -4.00 11.27 -8.44
CA ALA A 69 -4.40 12.06 -9.60
C ALA A 69 -3.70 11.60 -10.89
N PHE A 70 -2.48 11.10 -10.82
CA PHE A 70 -1.76 10.56 -11.98
C PHE A 70 -2.18 9.14 -12.37
N ALA A 71 -2.67 8.33 -11.43
CA ALA A 71 -3.05 6.94 -11.67
C ALA A 71 -4.54 6.77 -12.03
N TYR A 72 -5.40 7.59 -11.44
CA TYR A 72 -6.86 7.53 -11.59
C TYR A 72 -7.47 8.86 -12.07
N GLY A 73 -6.65 9.73 -12.66
CA GLY A 73 -7.03 11.04 -13.19
C GLY A 73 -7.87 10.98 -14.46
N ALA A 74 -7.86 12.08 -15.22
CA ALA A 74 -8.49 12.17 -16.53
C ALA A 74 -7.44 11.92 -17.63
N SER A 75 -7.68 10.90 -18.45
CA SER A 75 -6.59 10.30 -19.22
C SER A 75 -6.04 11.21 -20.32
N ALA A 76 -4.79 11.62 -20.15
CA ALA A 76 -4.01 12.30 -21.17
C ALA A 76 -3.46 11.28 -22.16
N GLY A 77 -4.30 10.85 -23.11
CA GLY A 77 -3.88 9.97 -24.22
C GLY A 77 -3.69 8.50 -23.85
N GLY A 78 -4.24 8.03 -22.72
CA GLY A 78 -4.25 6.61 -22.32
C GLY A 78 -2.97 6.08 -21.68
N VAL A 79 -1.97 6.95 -21.48
CA VAL A 79 -0.67 6.60 -20.85
C VAL A 79 -0.53 7.17 -19.43
N ILE A 80 -1.26 8.22 -19.12
CA ILE A 80 -1.36 8.83 -17.79
C ILE A 80 -2.84 8.82 -17.42
N GLY A 81 -3.10 8.54 -16.14
CA GLY A 81 -4.44 8.53 -15.55
C GLY A 81 -5.22 9.75 -15.92
#